data_AF-A0A916QLN8-F1
#
_entry.id   AF-A0A916QLN8-F1
#
_cell.length_a   1.000
_cell.length_b   1.000
_cell.length_c   1.000
_cell.angle_alpha   90.00
_cell.angle_beta   90.00
_cell.angle_gamma   90.00
#
_symmetry.space_group_name_H-M   'P 1'
#
loop_
_entity.id
_entity.type
_entity.pdbx_description
1 polymer ?
#
loop_
_entity_poly.entity_id
_entity_poly.type
_entity_poly.pdbx_seq_one_letter_code
_entity_poly.pdbx_strand_id
1 'polypeptide(L)' 'MNTAAGKHGGTADVSPMQDHGFMYSRMLADPDGHIWEPMWMDMSAMPAAE' A
#
# COMPACT_ATOMS: atom_id res chain seq x y z
N MET A 1 4.31 -8.75 2.13
CA MET A 1 5.09 -7.61 2.65
C MET A 1 4.66 -7.20 4.05
N ASN A 2 3.39 -6.88 4.31
CA ASN A 2 2.98 -6.32 5.60
C ASN A 2 3.24 -7.23 6.82
N THR A 3 2.94 -8.53 6.72
CA THR A 3 3.28 -9.48 7.78
C THR A 3 4.80 -9.54 8.04
N ALA A 4 5.63 -9.38 7.02
CA ALA A 4 7.08 -9.35 7.18
C ALA A 4 7.51 -8.05 7.89
N ALA A 5 6.95 -6.90 7.51
CA ALA A 5 7.22 -5.63 8.19
C ALA A 5 6.95 -5.73 9.70
N GLY A 6 5.77 -6.22 10.09
CA GLY A 6 5.42 -6.43 11.50
C GLY A 6 6.36 -7.41 12.24
N LYS A 7 6.82 -8.48 11.57
CA LYS A 7 7.74 -9.45 12.16
C LYS A 7 9.18 -8.93 12.33
N HIS A 8 9.56 -7.88 11.59
CA HIS A 8 10.93 -7.34 11.56
C HIS A 8 11.03 -5.95 12.19
N GLY A 9 10.08 -5.57 13.05
CA GLY A 9 10.12 -4.32 13.83
C GLY A 9 9.51 -3.10 13.12
N GLY A 10 8.94 -3.29 11.94
CA GLY A 10 8.11 -2.29 11.28
C GLY A 10 6.65 -2.38 11.70
N THR A 11 5.81 -1.53 11.13
CA THR A 11 4.35 -1.53 11.36
C THR A 11 3.62 -2.02 10.11
N ALA A 12 2.83 -3.07 10.25
CA ALA A 12 1.95 -3.56 9.19
C ALA A 12 0.67 -2.71 9.12
N ASP A 13 0.14 -2.50 7.91
CA ASP A 13 -1.19 -1.92 7.69
C ASP A 13 -1.41 -0.58 8.42
N VAL A 14 -0.46 0.34 8.23
CA VAL A 14 -0.49 1.69 8.85
C VAL A 14 -1.68 2.54 8.42
N SER A 15 -2.38 2.14 7.36
CA SER A 15 -3.57 2.79 6.81
C SER A 15 -4.49 1.72 6.22
N PRO A 16 -5.82 1.98 6.11
CA PRO A 16 -6.73 1.09 5.40
C PRO A 16 -6.27 0.80 3.97
N MET A 17 -6.46 -0.44 3.55
CA MET A 17 -6.24 -0.89 2.17
C MET A 17 -7.01 0.00 1.19
N GLN A 18 -6.34 0.47 0.15
CA GLN A 18 -6.98 1.17 -0.95
C GLN A 18 -7.30 0.15 -2.04
N ASP A 19 -8.58 -0.05 -2.30
CA ASP A 19 -9.07 -0.90 -3.38
C ASP A 19 -10.14 -0.13 -4.15
N HIS A 20 -9.75 0.33 -5.34
CA HIS A 20 -10.59 1.11 -6.25
C HIS A 20 -10.98 0.30 -7.50
N GLY A 21 -10.77 -1.02 -7.49
CA GLY A 21 -11.00 -1.90 -8.63
C GLY A 21 -9.89 -1.86 -9.70
N PHE A 22 -9.48 -0.68 -10.16
CA PHE A 22 -8.35 -0.51 -11.11
C PHE A 22 -7.01 -0.29 -10.39
N MET A 23 -7.04 -0.06 -9.08
CA MET A 23 -5.87 0.20 -8.25
C MET A 23 -6.00 -0.53 -6.92
N TYR A 24 -4.88 -1.13 -6.50
CA TYR A 24 -4.74 -1.81 -5.22
C TYR A 24 -3.46 -1.35 -4.54
N SER A 25 -3.54 -0.87 -3.30
CA SER A 25 -2.36 -0.52 -2.51
C SER A 25 -2.48 -0.89 -1.04
N ARG A 26 -1.32 -1.08 -0.42
CA ARG A 26 -1.17 -1.35 1.01
C ARG A 26 0.01 -0.56 1.56
N MET A 27 -0.15 0.00 2.74
CA MET A 27 0.91 0.76 3.40
C MET A 27 1.54 -0.05 4.54
N LEU A 28 2.85 0.11 4.72
CA LEU A 28 3.61 -0.37 5.88
C LEU A 28 4.60 0.70 6.31
N ALA A 29 4.99 0.70 7.57
CA ALA A 29 6.14 1.46 8.05
C ALA A 29 7.33 0.52 8.30
N ASP A 30 8.54 0.94 7.93
CA ASP A 30 9.77 0.29 8.34
C ASP A 30 10.13 0.63 9.82
N PRO A 31 11.16 0.03 10.41
CA PRO A 31 11.55 0.31 11.81
C PRO A 31 11.96 1.76 12.09
N ASP A 32 12.38 2.51 11.06
CA ASP A 32 12.74 3.92 11.16
C ASP A 32 11.50 4.84 11.04
N GLY A 33 10.34 4.26 10.75
CA GLY A 33 9.08 4.98 10.62
C GLY A 33 8.81 5.52 9.22
N HIS A 34 9.62 5.20 8.21
CA HIS A 34 9.29 5.57 6.83
C HIS A 34 8.11 4.75 6.34
N ILE A 35 7.16 5.42 5.70
CA ILE A 35 6.00 4.77 5.11
C ILE A 35 6.31 4.37 3.67
N TRP A 36 6.06 3.09 3.38
CA TRP A 36 6.16 2.50 2.07
C TRP A 36 4.78 2.03 1.61
N GLU A 37 4.45 2.36 0.36
CA GLU A 37 3.19 1.97 -0.27
C GLU A 37 3.47 1.20 -1.57
N PRO A 38 3.60 -0.14 -1.52
CA PRO A 38 3.46 -0.96 -2.71
C PRO A 38 2.06 -0.80 -3.30
N MET A 39 2.03 -0.47 -4.59
CA MET A 39 0.80 -0.33 -5.36
C MET A 39 0.85 -1.13 -6.66
N TRP A 40 -0.30 -1.66 -7.05
CA TRP A 40 -0.58 -2.17 -8.38
C TRP A 40 -1.70 -1.32 -8.99
N MET A 41 -1.62 -1.07 -10.29
CA MET A 41 -2.62 -0.31 -11.03
C MET A 41 -2.72 -0.81 -12.47
N ASP A 42 -3.96 -0.96 -12.96
CA ASP A 42 -4.27 -1.08 -14.37
C ASP A 42 -4.55 0.31 -14.96
N MET A 43 -3.58 0.81 -15.73
CA MET A 43 -3.67 2.14 -16.35
C MET A 43 -4.81 2.24 -17.39
N SER A 44 -5.23 1.12 -17.98
CA SER A 44 -6.30 1.11 -19.00
C SER A 44 -7.69 1.24 -18.40
N ALA A 45 -7.85 0.88 -17.13
CA ALA A 45 -9.09 0.98 -16.37
C ALA A 45 -9.14 2.23 -15.48
N MET A 46 -8.12 3.09 -15.53
CA MET A 46 -8.07 4.32 -14.75
C MET A 46 -9.14 5.31 -15.28
N PRO A 47 -9.98 5.89 -14.40
CA PRO A 47 -10.95 6.90 -14.80
C PRO A 47 -10.27 8.08 -15.49
N ALA A 48 -10.90 8.63 -16.53
CA ALA A 48 -10.44 9.88 -17.12
C ALA A 48 -10.58 10.99 -16.06
N ALA A 49 -9.59 11.87 -15.99
CA ALA A 49 -9.74 13.11 -15.25
C ALA A 49 -10.88 13.93 -15.87
N GLU A 50 -11.77 14.44 -15.04
CA GLU A 50 -12.87 15.34 -15.44
C GLU A 50 -12.37 16.74 -15.80
#